data_AF-A0A1E5K4U1-F1
#
_entry.id   AF-A0A1E5K4U1-F1
#
_cell.length_a   1.000
_cell.length_b   1.000
_cell.length_c   1.000
_cell.angle_alpha   90.00
_cell.angle_beta   90.00
_cell.angle_gamma   90.00
#
_symmetry.space_group_name_H-M   'P 1'
#
loop_
_entity.id
_entity.type
_entity.pdbx_description
1 polymer ?
#
loop_
_entity_poly.entity_id
_entity_poly.type
_entity_poly.pdbx_seq_one_letter_code
_entity_poly.pdbx_strand_id
1 'polypeptide(L)' 'MTENKWAIIIGSIVLLAFFLPFTLLTNIEKWYGSFFIWIVLTLIVIFCNITFTKNWGKYK' A
#
# COMPACT_ATOMS: atom_id res chain seq x y z
N MET A 1 0.26 0.21 -19.96
CA MET A 1 -0.20 -0.57 -18.79
C MET A 1 -1.56 0.01 -18.45
N THR A 2 -2.62 -0.73 -18.73
CA THR A 2 -4.02 -0.25 -18.69
C THR A 2 -4.42 0.18 -17.28
N GLU A 3 -5.26 1.21 -17.15
CA GLU A 3 -5.69 1.76 -15.86
C GLU A 3 -6.24 0.70 -14.91
N ASN A 4 -6.92 -0.33 -15.45
CA ASN A 4 -7.47 -1.44 -14.67
C ASN A 4 -6.43 -2.21 -13.86
N LYS A 5 -5.19 -2.38 -14.36
CA LYS A 5 -4.14 -3.04 -13.58
C LYS A 5 -3.72 -2.21 -12.37
N TRP A 6 -3.67 -0.89 -12.51
CA TRP A 6 -3.36 0.01 -11.39
C TRP A 6 -4.48 0.05 -10.36
N ALA A 7 -5.73 0.03 -10.79
CA ALA A 7 -6.89 -0.08 -9.90
C ALA A 7 -6.84 -1.36 -9.04
N ILE A 8 -6.51 -2.51 -9.66
CA ILE A 8 -6.37 -3.79 -8.94
C ILE A 8 -5.20 -3.75 -7.94
N ILE A 9 -4.06 -3.17 -8.34
CA ILE A 9 -2.88 -3.06 -7.47
C ILE A 9 -3.19 -2.17 -6.25
N ILE A 10 -3.76 -0.99 -6.47
CA ILE A 10 -4.13 -0.07 -5.38
C ILE A 10 -5.19 -0.71 -4.47
N GLY A 11 -6.22 -1.34 -5.04
CA GLY A 11 -7.24 -2.04 -4.28
C GLY A 11 -6.65 -3.15 -3.39
N SER A 12 -5.69 -3.91 -3.92
CA SER A 12 -4.98 -4.96 -3.17
C SER A 12 -4.15 -4.38 -2.02
N ILE A 13 -3.47 -3.25 -2.24
CA ILE A 13 -2.70 -2.57 -1.19
C ILE A 13 -3.60 -2.05 -0.08
N VAL A 14 -4.75 -1.46 -0.42
CA VAL A 14 -5.73 -0.98 0.56
C VAL A 14 -6.30 -2.14 1.39
N LEU A 15 -6.63 -3.27 0.75
CA LEU A 15 -7.08 -4.47 1.45
C LEU A 15 -6.00 -5.02 2.39
N LEU A 16 -4.73 -5.05 1.96
CA LEU A 16 -3.61 -5.44 2.80
C LEU A 16 -3.42 -4.50 3.99
N ALA A 17 -3.53 -3.18 3.77
CA ALA A 17 -3.46 -2.18 4.82
C ALA A 17 -4.58 -2.35 5.87
N PHE A 18 -5.73 -2.86 5.45
CA PHE A 18 -6.84 -3.19 6.36
C PHE A 18 -6.62 -4.53 7.06
N PHE A 19 -6.11 -5.55 6.38
CA PHE A 19 -5.94 -6.89 6.95
C PHE A 19 -4.77 -7.01 7.93
N LEU A 20 -3.64 -6.35 7.64
CA LEU A 20 -2.42 -6.38 8.46
C LEU A 20 -2.65 -6.04 9.95
N PRO A 21 -3.37 -4.96 10.33
CA PRO A 21 -3.62 -4.61 11.72
C PRO A 21 -4.47 -5.66 12.46
N PHE A 22 -5.43 -6.29 11.78
CA PHE A 22 -6.39 -7.20 12.41
C PHE A 22 -6.02 -8.69 12.31
N THR A 23 -4.93 -9.04 11.63
CA THR A 23 -4.45 -10.43 11.51
C THR A 23 -3.05 -10.63 12.08
N LEU A 24 -2.04 -10.03 11.44
CA LEU A 24 -0.62 -10.27 11.75
C LEU A 24 -0.13 -9.38 12.90
N LEU A 25 -0.65 -8.16 13.00
CA LEU A 25 -0.29 -7.21 14.06
C LEU A 25 -1.11 -7.39 15.34
N THR A 26 -2.12 -8.27 15.34
CA THR A 26 -3.05 -8.45 16.48
C THR A 26 -2.37 -8.91 17.77
N ASN A 27 -1.30 -9.71 17.66
CA ASN A 27 -0.52 -10.19 18.81
C ASN A 27 0.78 -9.40 19.04
N ILE A 28 1.04 -8.34 18.25
CA ILE A 28 2.21 -7.50 18.43
C ILE A 28 1.85 -6.46 19.49
N GLU A 29 1.95 -6.87 20.76
CA GLU A 29 1.73 -6.00 21.92
C GLU A 29 2.75 -4.85 21.99
N LYS A 30 3.88 -4.97 21.30
CA LYS A 30 4.97 -3.98 21.32
C LYS A 30 4.85 -2.97 20.17
N TRP A 31 4.61 -1.72 20.54
CA TRP A 31 4.47 -0.55 19.65
C TRP A 31 5.58 -0.42 18.58
N TYR A 32 6.82 -0.80 18.91
CA TYR A 32 7.96 -0.77 17.98
C TYR A 32 7.83 -1.71 16.78
N GLY A 33 7.20 -2.89 16.95
CA GLY A 33 7.00 -3.84 15.85
C GLY A 33 5.96 -3.35 14.85
N SER A 34 4.90 -2.71 15.36
CA SER A 34 3.85 -2.09 14.53
C SER A 34 4.41 -0.89 13.75
N PHE A 35 5.18 -0.01 14.40
CA PHE A 35 5.72 1.20 13.78
C PHE A 35 6.57 0.94 12.53
N PHE A 36 7.43 -0.09 12.55
CA PHE A 36 8.24 -0.45 11.38
C PHE A 36 7.37 -0.89 10.19
N ILE A 37 6.33 -1.69 10.46
CA ILE A 37 5.40 -2.15 9.42
C ILE A 37 4.64 -0.96 8.81
N TRP A 38 4.21 0.00 9.62
CA TRP A 38 3.54 1.22 9.11
C TRP A 38 4.47 2.07 8.25
N ILE A 39 5.76 2.18 8.59
CA ILE A 39 6.75 2.89 7.75
C ILE A 39 6.89 2.22 6.38
N VAL A 40 7.07 0.89 6.37
CA VAL A 40 7.20 0.13 5.10
C VAL A 40 5.94 0.27 4.26
N LEU A 41 4.76 0.14 4.88
CA LEU A 41 3.47 0.30 4.20
C LEU A 41 3.32 1.70 3.59
N THR A 42 3.70 2.73 4.35
CA THR A 42 3.68 4.13 3.89
C THR A 42 4.60 4.34 2.69
N LEU A 43 5.81 3.79 2.72
CA LEU A 43 6.76 3.85 1.60
C LEU A 43 6.20 3.17 0.34
N ILE A 44 5.55 2.00 0.49
CA ILE A 44 4.91 1.27 -0.62
C ILE A 44 3.80 2.12 -1.25
N VAL A 45 2.97 2.75 -0.42
CA VAL A 45 1.88 3.62 -0.90
C VAL A 45 2.45 4.83 -1.65
N ILE A 46 3.47 5.50 -1.11
CA ILE A 46 4.13 6.64 -1.77
C ILE A 46 4.70 6.21 -3.12
N PHE A 47 5.40 5.07 -3.19
CA PHE A 47 5.98 4.56 -4.43
C PHE A 47 4.92 4.26 -5.49
N CYS A 48 3.81 3.62 -5.10
CA CYS A 48 2.69 3.38 -6.00
C CYS A 48 2.10 4.71 -6.51
N ASN A 49 1.93 5.68 -5.63
CA ASN A 49 1.35 6.97 -5.98
C ASN A 49 2.26 7.78 -6.93
N ILE A 50 3.57 7.75 -6.72
CA ILE A 50 4.55 8.35 -7.65
C ILE A 50 4.47 7.67 -9.01
N THR A 51 4.50 6.34 -9.05
CA THR A 51 4.49 5.60 -10.33
C THR A 51 3.19 5.83 -11.10
N PHE A 52 2.08 5.91 -10.38
CA PHE A 52 0.78 6.24 -10.93
C PHE A 52 0.73 7.66 -11.49
N THR A 53 1.11 8.65 -10.69
CA THR A 53 1.14 10.07 -11.09
C THR A 53 2.07 10.30 -12.28
N LYS A 54 3.22 9.61 -12.33
CA LYS A 54 4.20 9.73 -13.41
C LYS A 54 3.72 9.11 -14.74
N ASN A 55 2.79 8.17 -14.68
CA ASN A 55 2.14 7.58 -15.85
C ASN A 55 0.77 8.21 -16.15
N TRP A 56 0.28 9.10 -15.29
CA TRP A 56 -1.00 9.80 -15.47
C TRP A 56 -0.94 10.69 -16.71
N GLY A 57 -1.85 10.46 -17.66
CA GLY A 57 -1.90 11.21 -18.92
C GLY A 57 -0.85 10.83 -19.97
N LYS A 58 -0.02 9.81 -19.73
CA LYS A 58 0.98 9.32 -20.70
C LYS A 58 0.38 8.39 -21.77
N TYR A 59 -0.86 7.94 -21.58
CA TYR A 59 -1.65 7.16 -22.55
C TYR A 59 -2.80 7.98 -23.15
N LYS A 60 -2.57 9.27 -23.39
CA LYS A 60 -3.51 10.11 -24.16
C LYS A 60 -3.34 9.87 -25.65
#